data_AF-A0A1J4KZ71-F1
#
_entry.id   AF-A0A1J4KZ71-F1
#
_cell.length_a   1.000
_cell.length_b   1.000
_cell.length_c   1.000
_cell.angle_alpha   90.00
_cell.angle_beta   90.00
_cell.angle_gamma   90.00
#
_symmetry.space_group_name_H-M   'P 1'
#
loop_
_entity.id
_entity.type
_entity.pdbx_description
1 polymer ?
#
loop_
_entity_poly.entity_id
_entity_poly.type
_entity_poly.pdbx_seq_one_letter_code
_entity_poly.pdbx_strand_id
1 'polypeptide(L)'
;MEQLANCSDFKSELIQCSNGVDSEEYVQIIEKSKFISICNNKYGKYKYYFMQDVAPCHTSSSTMQYFIRKTKIIPDWPPKSPDLNPIEMIWSIIKRKIKSTEIKNKISLINCIQLAWNEISMNLINDLVGDFNRRIELTLAVNGASISLMLSSHTKKPKRIPELTVAPITEDEDAIIISHVDKIWRKWKTIATLLGRNSANLIKNRYFFLVEQKRNIHYD
;
A
#
# COMPACT_ATOMS: atom_id res chain seq x y z
N MET A 1 17.22 -1.28 6.50
CA MET A 1 15.80 -1.73 6.44
C MET A 1 15.77 -3.07 5.70
N GLU A 2 14.66 -3.78 5.68
CA GLU A 2 14.51 -5.03 4.91
C GLU A 2 13.30 -4.89 3.99
N GLN A 3 13.38 -5.48 2.80
CA GLN A 3 12.33 -5.43 1.79
C GLN A 3 11.94 -6.84 1.33
N LEU A 4 10.69 -7.00 0.91
CA LEU A 4 10.12 -8.27 0.47
C LEU A 4 9.06 -8.06 -0.63
N ALA A 5 8.82 -9.07 -1.45
CA ALA A 5 7.82 -9.05 -2.52
C ALA A 5 7.15 -10.42 -2.64
N ASN A 6 5.82 -10.47 -2.52
CA ASN A 6 5.07 -11.73 -2.46
C ASN A 6 3.92 -11.75 -3.46
N CYS A 7 3.60 -12.94 -3.96
CA CYS A 7 2.38 -13.21 -4.69
C CYS A 7 1.85 -14.59 -4.30
N SER A 8 0.71 -15.00 -4.84
CA SER A 8 0.17 -16.33 -4.52
C SER A 8 1.23 -17.41 -4.80
N ASP A 9 1.44 -18.30 -3.85
CA ASP A 9 2.42 -19.38 -3.80
C ASP A 9 3.88 -18.94 -3.96
N PHE A 10 4.18 -17.67 -3.68
CA PHE A 10 5.54 -17.16 -3.69
C PHE A 10 5.78 -16.18 -2.54
N LYS A 11 6.78 -16.52 -1.73
CA LYS A 11 7.31 -15.72 -0.63
C LYS A 11 8.78 -15.44 -0.93
N SER A 12 9.17 -14.18 -1.14
CA SER A 12 10.57 -13.86 -1.40
C SER A 12 11.44 -14.12 -0.18
N GLU A 13 12.75 -14.23 -0.38
CA GLU A 13 13.69 -14.06 0.73
C GLU A 13 13.61 -12.62 1.24
N LEU A 14 13.98 -12.44 2.51
CA LEU A 14 14.07 -11.13 3.12
C LEU A 14 15.43 -10.52 2.79
N ILE A 15 15.43 -9.42 2.04
CA ILE A 15 16.66 -8.80 1.56
C ILE A 15 17.02 -7.65 2.49
N GLN A 16 18.20 -7.71 3.09
CA GLN A 16 18.74 -6.61 3.90
C GLN A 16 19.18 -5.45 2.98
N CYS A 17 18.75 -4.25 3.34
CA CYS A 17 19.03 -3.02 2.62
C CYS A 17 19.86 -2.05 3.48
N SER A 18 20.45 -1.07 2.82
CA SER A 18 21.18 0.03 3.43
C SER A 18 20.28 0.92 4.32
N ASN A 19 20.89 1.89 4.98
CA ASN A 19 20.16 2.89 5.76
C ASN A 19 19.69 4.01 4.82
N GLY A 20 18.50 3.82 4.24
CA GLY A 20 17.91 4.76 3.29
C GLY A 20 18.03 4.22 1.88
N VAL A 21 17.01 3.48 1.44
CA VAL A 21 16.99 2.85 0.12
C VAL A 21 16.70 3.89 -0.94
N ASP A 22 17.64 4.10 -1.85
CA ASP A 22 17.44 4.92 -3.04
C ASP A 22 16.76 4.14 -4.17
N SER A 23 16.59 4.78 -5.33
CA SER A 23 15.90 4.16 -6.47
C SER A 23 16.69 3.02 -7.10
N GLU A 24 18.02 3.12 -7.11
CA GLU A 24 18.88 2.11 -7.72
C GLU A 24 18.92 0.86 -6.84
N GLU A 25 19.15 1.04 -5.54
CA GLU A 25 19.12 -0.06 -4.57
C GLU A 25 17.74 -0.72 -4.55
N TYR A 26 16.65 0.04 -4.65
CA TYR A 26 15.30 -0.51 -4.74
C TYR A 26 15.13 -1.44 -5.95
N VAL A 27 15.54 -1.00 -7.15
CA VAL A 27 15.48 -1.84 -8.36
C VAL A 27 16.32 -3.11 -8.19
N GLN A 28 17.54 -2.99 -7.66
CA GLN A 28 18.41 -4.14 -7.41
C GLN A 28 17.80 -5.14 -6.43
N ILE A 29 17.10 -4.67 -5.39
CA ILE A 29 16.40 -5.53 -4.44
C ILE A 29 15.28 -6.31 -5.15
N ILE A 30 14.49 -5.63 -5.98
CA ILE A 30 13.41 -6.28 -6.73
C ILE A 30 13.97 -7.31 -7.72
N GLU A 31 15.09 -7.03 -8.37
CA GLU A 31 15.79 -8.01 -9.22
C GLU A 31 16.28 -9.22 -8.42
N LYS A 32 16.98 -8.99 -7.30
CA LYS A 32 17.49 -10.03 -6.41
C LYS A 32 16.38 -10.93 -5.86
N SER A 33 15.19 -10.37 -5.60
CA SER A 33 14.03 -11.12 -5.13
C SER A 33 13.49 -12.14 -6.15
N LYS A 34 13.85 -11.99 -7.43
CA LYS A 34 13.31 -12.76 -8.57
C LYS A 34 11.79 -12.65 -8.76
N PHE A 35 11.13 -11.77 -8.01
CA PHE A 35 9.67 -11.64 -7.98
C PHE A 35 9.06 -11.45 -9.37
N ILE A 36 9.60 -10.52 -10.16
CA ILE A 36 9.11 -10.23 -11.51
C ILE A 36 9.28 -11.44 -12.44
N SER A 37 10.43 -12.13 -12.37
CA SER A 37 10.69 -13.32 -13.20
C SER A 37 9.68 -14.43 -12.88
N ILE A 38 9.45 -14.67 -11.59
CA ILE A 38 8.51 -15.68 -11.11
C ILE A 38 7.08 -15.34 -11.52
N CYS A 39 6.65 -14.09 -11.36
CA CYS A 39 5.32 -13.65 -11.77
C CYS A 39 5.14 -13.70 -13.29
N ASN A 40 6.16 -13.32 -14.07
CA ASN A 40 6.13 -13.43 -15.53
C ASN A 40 5.99 -14.89 -15.98
N ASN A 41 6.67 -15.83 -15.33
CA ASN A 41 6.54 -17.26 -15.63
C ASN A 41 5.18 -17.82 -15.20
N LYS A 42 4.66 -17.38 -14.05
CA LYS A 42 3.40 -17.90 -13.48
C LYS A 42 2.16 -17.34 -14.15
N TYR A 43 2.10 -16.03 -14.36
CA TYR A 43 0.90 -15.33 -14.85
C TYR A 43 1.03 -14.86 -16.30
N GLY A 44 2.26 -14.80 -16.83
CA GLY A 44 2.57 -14.19 -18.12
C GLY A 44 2.99 -12.72 -17.97
N LYS A 45 3.89 -12.28 -18.86
CA LYS A 45 4.36 -10.88 -18.87
C LYS A 45 3.18 -9.92 -19.08
N TYR A 46 3.10 -8.88 -18.25
CA TYR A 46 2.02 -7.86 -18.27
C TYR A 46 0.59 -8.38 -18.01
N LYS A 47 0.45 -9.58 -17.45
CA LYS A 47 -0.84 -10.18 -17.09
C LYS A 47 -1.18 -10.06 -15.60
N TYR A 48 -0.32 -9.39 -14.83
CA TYR A 48 -0.52 -9.10 -13.42
C TYR A 48 -0.13 -7.65 -13.13
N TYR A 49 -0.53 -7.15 -11.95
CA TYR A 49 -0.16 -5.84 -11.47
C TYR A 49 0.82 -5.96 -10.30
N PHE A 50 1.88 -5.17 -10.34
CA PHE A 50 2.82 -4.97 -9.24
C PHE A 50 2.31 -3.83 -8.34
N MET A 51 2.27 -4.09 -7.05
CA MET A 51 1.82 -3.13 -6.04
C MET A 51 3.04 -2.60 -5.27
N GLN A 52 3.15 -1.28 -5.16
CA GLN A 52 4.14 -0.59 -4.33
C GLN A 52 3.49 0.66 -3.71
N ASP A 53 4.04 1.13 -2.59
CA ASP A 53 3.59 2.39 -1.99
C ASP A 53 4.23 3.61 -2.71
N VAL A 54 3.88 4.80 -2.25
CA VAL A 54 4.33 6.08 -2.81
C VAL A 54 5.63 6.60 -2.17
N ALA A 55 6.51 5.72 -1.69
CA ALA A 55 7.82 6.16 -1.20
C ALA A 55 8.63 6.83 -2.34
N PRO A 56 9.42 7.88 -2.08
CA PRO A 56 10.09 8.64 -3.14
C PRO A 56 10.97 7.81 -4.08
N CYS A 57 11.63 6.76 -3.58
CA CYS A 57 12.43 5.86 -4.41
C CYS A 57 11.58 4.90 -5.26
N HIS A 58 10.34 4.62 -4.87
CA HIS A 58 9.43 3.75 -5.61
C HIS A 58 8.78 4.47 -6.80
N THR A 59 8.55 5.79 -6.66
CA THR A 59 7.89 6.62 -7.67
C THR A 59 8.87 7.44 -8.52
N SER A 60 10.18 7.27 -8.34
CA SER A 60 11.18 8.00 -9.12
C SER A 60 11.13 7.60 -10.59
N SER A 61 11.56 8.51 -11.48
CA SER A 61 11.54 8.26 -12.92
C SER A 61 12.36 7.02 -13.31
N SER A 62 13.50 6.78 -12.66
CA SER A 62 14.35 5.61 -12.93
C SER A 62 13.66 4.30 -12.52
N THR A 63 13.05 4.26 -11.34
CA THR A 63 12.29 3.10 -10.87
C THR A 63 11.09 2.81 -11.77
N MET A 64 10.31 3.83 -12.12
CA MET A 64 9.13 3.66 -12.98
C MET A 64 9.52 3.19 -14.39
N GLN A 65 10.62 3.71 -14.96
CA GLN A 65 11.17 3.25 -16.24
C GLN A 65 11.64 1.79 -16.22
N TYR A 66 12.16 1.32 -15.08
CA TYR A 66 12.49 -0.09 -14.91
C TYR A 66 11.23 -0.97 -14.97
N PHE A 67 10.20 -0.63 -14.20
CA PHE A 67 8.99 -1.45 -14.11
C PHE A 67 8.15 -1.46 -15.39
N ILE A 68 7.98 -0.32 -16.08
CA ILE A 68 7.15 -0.27 -17.30
C ILE A 68 7.64 -1.23 -18.41
N ARG A 69 8.95 -1.51 -18.45
CA ARG A 69 9.57 -2.47 -19.39
C ARG A 69 9.38 -3.95 -18.98
N LYS A 70 8.91 -4.22 -17.75
CA LYS A 70 8.93 -5.55 -17.13
C LYS A 70 7.56 -6.04 -16.67
N THR A 71 6.70 -5.17 -16.14
CA THR A 71 5.39 -5.48 -15.55
C THR A 71 4.46 -4.27 -15.59
N LYS A 72 3.18 -4.44 -15.24
CA LYS A 72 2.28 -3.34 -14.93
C LYS A 72 2.43 -2.95 -13.45
N ILE A 73 2.27 -1.68 -13.13
CA ILE A 73 2.16 -1.18 -11.74
C ILE A 73 0.69 -0.81 -11.50
N ILE A 74 0.18 -0.96 -10.28
CA ILE A 74 -1.10 -0.39 -9.87
C ILE A 74 -1.01 1.15 -9.95
N PRO A 75 -1.77 1.79 -10.86
CA PRO A 75 -1.78 3.25 -10.93
C PRO A 75 -2.45 3.85 -9.68
N ASP A 76 -2.11 5.11 -9.38
CA ASP A 76 -2.84 5.93 -8.40
C ASP A 76 -2.95 5.32 -6.99
N TRP A 77 -1.88 4.68 -6.51
CA TRP A 77 -1.86 4.13 -5.16
C TRP A 77 -2.10 5.25 -4.12
N PRO A 78 -3.13 5.15 -3.26
CA PRO A 78 -3.53 6.25 -2.39
C PRO A 78 -2.47 6.51 -1.31
N PRO A 79 -2.03 7.77 -1.12
CA PRO A 79 -1.02 8.10 -0.13
C PRO A 79 -1.50 7.77 1.29
N LYS A 80 -0.57 7.30 2.14
CA LYS A 80 -0.83 6.94 3.55
C LYS A 80 -1.91 5.86 3.75
N SER A 81 -1.90 4.84 2.89
CA SER A 81 -2.83 3.70 2.97
C SER A 81 -2.11 2.39 3.34
N PRO A 82 -1.47 2.31 4.53
CA PRO A 82 -0.77 1.09 4.96
C PRO A 82 -1.72 -0.09 5.17
N ASP A 83 -3.00 0.18 5.38
CA ASP A 83 -4.06 -0.82 5.54
C ASP A 83 -4.45 -1.50 4.23
N LEU A 84 -4.21 -0.87 3.07
CA LEU A 84 -4.34 -1.53 1.77
C LEU A 84 -3.15 -2.42 1.43
N ASN A 85 -1.98 -2.16 2.00
CA ASN A 85 -0.75 -2.89 1.68
C ASN A 85 -0.61 -4.16 2.54
N PRO A 86 -0.76 -5.38 1.98
CA PRO A 86 -0.67 -6.61 2.78
C PRO A 86 0.72 -6.81 3.41
N ILE A 87 1.76 -6.15 2.89
CA ILE A 87 3.12 -6.20 3.45
C ILE A 87 3.19 -5.61 4.86
N GLU A 88 2.38 -4.58 5.15
CA GLU A 88 2.35 -3.95 6.47
C GLU A 88 1.76 -4.90 7.51
N MET A 89 0.85 -5.78 7.09
CA MET A 89 0.30 -6.83 7.94
C MET A 89 1.36 -7.87 8.30
N ILE A 90 2.19 -8.26 7.33
CA ILE A 90 3.36 -9.14 7.55
C ILE A 90 4.32 -8.50 8.54
N TRP A 91 4.69 -7.24 8.34
CA TRP A 91 5.57 -6.51 9.25
C TRP A 91 4.99 -6.39 10.65
N SER A 92 3.67 -6.20 10.77
CA SER A 92 2.97 -6.18 12.04
C SER A 92 3.04 -7.54 12.76
N ILE A 93 2.93 -8.66 12.04
CA ILE A 93 3.12 -10.02 12.58
C ILE A 93 4.55 -10.21 13.07
N ILE A 94 5.55 -9.86 12.26
CA ILE A 94 6.97 -9.97 12.62
C ILE A 94 7.26 -9.15 13.89
N LYS A 95 6.84 -7.88 13.93
CA LYS A 95 7.02 -6.99 15.10
C LYS A 95 6.38 -7.57 16.36
N ARG A 96 5.20 -8.20 16.26
CA ARG A 96 4.56 -8.85 17.41
C ARG A 96 5.35 -10.07 17.88
N LYS A 97 5.85 -10.91 16.97
CA LYS A 97 6.63 -12.11 17.32
C LYS A 97 7.91 -11.76 18.09
N ILE A 98 8.61 -10.72 17.66
CA ILE A 98 9.89 -10.33 18.28
C ILE A 98 9.73 -9.39 19.47
N LYS A 99 8.50 -8.95 19.80
CA LYS A 99 8.23 -7.95 20.84
C LYS A 99 8.72 -8.35 22.23
N SER A 100 8.64 -9.65 22.55
CA SER A 100 9.08 -10.21 23.84
C SER A 100 10.50 -10.76 23.82
N THR A 101 11.21 -10.66 22.70
CA THR A 101 12.57 -11.15 22.55
C THR A 101 13.57 -10.08 23.01
N GLU A 102 14.51 -10.46 23.87
CA GLU A 102 15.60 -9.58 24.25
C GLU A 102 16.57 -9.41 23.07
N ILE A 103 16.64 -8.19 22.51
CA ILE A 103 17.46 -7.87 21.34
C ILE A 103 18.59 -6.94 21.79
N LYS A 104 19.83 -7.42 21.71
CA LYS A 104 21.01 -6.74 22.29
C LYS A 104 21.79 -5.90 21.29
N ASN A 105 21.71 -6.25 20.01
CA ASN A 105 22.42 -5.56 18.94
C ASN A 105 21.72 -5.74 17.58
N LYS A 106 22.20 -5.01 16.57
CA LYS A 106 21.64 -5.04 15.20
C LYS A 106 21.65 -6.44 14.58
N ILE A 107 22.69 -7.24 14.82
CA ILE A 107 22.79 -8.60 14.27
C ILE A 107 21.71 -9.49 14.87
N SER A 108 21.54 -9.45 16.20
CA SER A 108 20.47 -10.19 16.88
C SER A 108 19.07 -9.78 16.41
N LEU A 109 18.87 -8.49 16.12
CA LEU A 109 17.61 -7.99 15.57
C LEU A 109 17.33 -8.60 14.19
N ILE A 110 18.30 -8.55 13.28
CA ILE A 110 18.19 -9.08 11.92
C ILE A 110 17.88 -10.59 11.98
N ASN A 111 18.60 -11.35 12.80
CA ASN A 111 18.38 -12.78 12.96
C ASN A 111 16.96 -13.08 13.48
N CYS A 112 16.47 -12.32 14.46
CA CYS A 112 15.11 -12.49 14.98
C CYS A 112 14.06 -12.19 13.92
N ILE A 113 14.27 -11.16 13.11
CA ILE A 113 13.35 -10.82 12.02
C ILE A 113 13.35 -11.91 10.94
N GLN A 114 14.52 -12.41 10.54
CA GLN A 114 14.65 -13.50 9.56
C GLN A 114 13.96 -14.79 10.05
N LEU A 115 14.15 -15.17 11.31
CA LEU A 115 13.46 -16.31 11.90
C LEU A 115 11.94 -16.12 11.89
N ALA A 116 11.45 -14.95 12.32
CA ALA A 116 10.03 -14.63 12.31
C ALA A 116 9.43 -14.66 10.89
N TRP A 117 10.17 -14.20 9.88
CA TRP A 117 9.80 -14.25 8.46
C TRP A 117 9.73 -15.69 7.93
N ASN A 118 10.71 -16.52 8.28
CA ASN A 118 10.77 -17.92 7.85
C ASN A 118 9.60 -18.73 8.40
N GLU A 119 9.16 -18.45 9.63
CA GLU A 119 7.99 -19.07 10.25
C GLU A 119 6.64 -18.64 9.66
N ILE A 120 6.58 -17.57 8.85
CA ILE A 120 5.33 -17.19 8.18
C ILE A 120 5.00 -18.23 7.11
N SER A 121 3.85 -18.88 7.26
CA SER A 121 3.39 -19.92 6.35
C SER A 121 2.99 -19.35 4.98
N MET A 122 3.14 -20.15 3.93
CA MET A 122 2.68 -19.78 2.59
C MET A 122 1.15 -19.56 2.56
N ASN A 123 0.39 -20.32 3.34
CA ASN A 123 -1.07 -20.13 3.46
C ASN A 123 -1.41 -18.71 3.92
N LEU A 124 -0.68 -18.18 4.90
CA LEU A 124 -0.90 -16.80 5.35
C LEU A 124 -0.56 -15.79 4.25
N ILE A 125 0.52 -16.01 3.48
CA ILE A 125 0.85 -15.17 2.33
C ILE A 125 -0.27 -15.20 1.29
N ASN A 126 -0.77 -16.38 0.95
CA ASN A 126 -1.87 -16.57 0.01
C ASN A 126 -3.15 -15.88 0.48
N ASP A 127 -3.51 -16.03 1.75
CA ASP A 127 -4.65 -15.36 2.35
C ASP A 127 -4.52 -13.83 2.26
N LEU A 128 -3.33 -13.29 2.53
CA LEU A 128 -3.06 -11.85 2.48
C LEU A 128 -3.13 -11.29 1.05
N VAL A 129 -2.57 -12.01 0.08
CA VAL A 129 -2.63 -11.63 -1.33
C VAL A 129 -4.07 -11.71 -1.85
N GLY A 130 -4.81 -12.77 -1.50
CA GLY A 130 -6.21 -12.95 -1.88
C GLY A 130 -7.18 -11.98 -1.20
N ASP A 131 -6.81 -11.41 -0.05
CA ASP A 131 -7.62 -10.43 0.71
C ASP A 131 -7.58 -9.02 0.09
N PHE A 132 -6.77 -8.78 -0.95
CA PHE A 132 -6.62 -7.45 -1.54
C PHE A 132 -7.95 -6.86 -2.05
N ASN A 133 -8.74 -7.63 -2.80
CA ASN A 133 -10.05 -7.16 -3.31
C ASN A 133 -10.99 -6.78 -2.16
N ARG A 134 -11.03 -7.59 -1.10
CA ARG A 134 -11.83 -7.31 0.10
C ARG A 134 -11.37 -6.00 0.78
N ARG A 135 -10.07 -5.69 0.80
CA ARG A 135 -9.57 -4.42 1.34
C ARG A 135 -10.08 -3.23 0.54
N ILE A 136 -10.07 -3.32 -0.80
CA ILE A 136 -10.63 -2.29 -1.66
C ILE A 136 -12.11 -2.09 -1.37
N GLU A 137 -12.89 -3.18 -1.30
CA GLU A 137 -14.32 -3.13 -0.96
C GLU A 137 -14.58 -2.49 0.41
N LEU A 138 -13.79 -2.87 1.43
CA LEU A 138 -13.89 -2.26 2.76
C LEU A 138 -13.54 -0.77 2.73
N THR A 139 -12.48 -0.37 2.02
CA THR A 139 -12.07 1.03 1.89
C THR A 139 -13.14 1.85 1.21
N LEU A 140 -13.80 1.30 0.17
CA LEU A 140 -14.96 1.93 -0.46
C LEU A 140 -16.13 2.05 0.52
N ALA A 141 -16.45 0.97 1.23
CA ALA A 141 -17.55 0.95 2.20
C ALA A 141 -17.37 1.96 3.35
N VAL A 142 -16.14 2.26 3.74
CA VAL A 142 -15.82 3.27 4.76
C VAL A 142 -15.40 4.62 4.17
N ASN A 143 -15.62 4.85 2.87
CA ASN A 143 -15.33 6.12 2.20
C ASN A 143 -13.89 6.60 2.39
N GLY A 144 -12.92 5.73 2.12
CA GLY A 144 -11.51 6.05 2.21
C GLY A 144 -11.00 6.30 3.64
N ALA A 145 -11.83 6.06 4.68
CA ALA A 145 -11.37 6.01 6.06
C ALA A 145 -10.51 4.74 6.28
N SER A 146 -9.79 4.70 7.40
CA SER A 146 -8.94 3.54 7.68
C SER A 146 -9.77 2.29 7.95
N ILE A 147 -9.35 1.18 7.36
CA ILE A 147 -9.94 -0.14 7.56
C ILE A 147 -9.19 -0.96 8.62
N SER A 148 -8.17 -0.38 9.28
CA SER A 148 -7.28 -1.10 10.21
C SER A 148 -8.01 -1.89 11.30
N LEU A 149 -9.11 -1.35 11.85
CA LEU A 149 -9.93 -2.04 12.85
C LEU A 149 -10.61 -3.31 12.31
N MET A 150 -10.93 -3.32 11.01
CA MET A 150 -11.56 -4.44 10.29
C MET A 150 -10.55 -5.50 9.82
N LEU A 151 -9.25 -5.16 9.89
CA LEU A 151 -8.13 -6.04 9.55
C LEU A 151 -7.52 -6.73 10.78
N SER A 152 -7.79 -6.21 11.99
CA SER A 152 -7.15 -6.67 13.22
C SER A 152 -7.51 -8.12 13.59
N SER A 153 -6.49 -8.83 14.08
CA SER A 153 -6.49 -10.23 14.51
C SER A 153 -7.60 -10.56 15.52
N HIS A 154 -8.36 -11.63 15.26
CA HIS A 154 -9.36 -12.29 16.11
C HIS A 154 -10.84 -11.92 15.97
N THR A 155 -11.23 -10.95 15.17
CA THR A 155 -12.65 -10.89 14.77
C THR A 155 -12.85 -11.82 13.58
N LYS A 156 -13.83 -12.74 13.67
CA LYS A 156 -14.33 -13.48 12.51
C LYS A 156 -14.44 -12.48 11.37
N LYS A 157 -13.79 -12.74 10.21
CA LYS A 157 -13.91 -11.91 9.00
C LYS A 157 -15.37 -11.44 8.95
N PRO A 158 -15.70 -10.14 9.02
CA PRO A 158 -17.09 -9.69 8.98
C PRO A 158 -17.78 -10.39 7.82
N LYS A 159 -18.82 -11.17 8.13
CA LYS A 159 -19.49 -12.05 7.14
C LYS A 159 -20.10 -11.25 5.99
N ARG A 160 -20.30 -9.95 6.19
CA ARG A 160 -20.77 -8.99 5.20
C ARG A 160 -19.84 -7.79 5.17
N ILE A 161 -19.44 -7.41 3.96
CA ILE A 161 -18.89 -6.09 3.67
C ILE A 161 -20.01 -5.08 4.02
N PRO A 162 -19.72 -3.99 4.74
CA PRO A 162 -20.71 -2.94 4.93
C PRO A 162 -21.16 -2.45 3.54
N GLU A 163 -22.46 -2.31 3.34
CA GLU A 163 -22.99 -1.82 2.07
C GLU A 163 -22.36 -0.45 1.77
N LEU A 164 -22.05 -0.15 0.50
CA LEU A 164 -21.58 1.19 0.13
C LEU A 164 -22.69 2.18 0.48
N THR A 165 -22.53 2.86 1.61
CA THR A 165 -23.54 3.78 2.13
C THR A 165 -23.45 5.17 1.48
N VAL A 166 -22.43 5.41 0.66
CA VAL A 166 -22.10 6.74 0.14
C VAL A 166 -21.50 6.61 -1.27
N ALA A 167 -21.99 7.43 -2.20
CA ALA A 167 -21.52 7.45 -3.59
C ALA A 167 -20.06 7.93 -3.70
N PRO A 168 -19.31 7.57 -4.76
CA PRO A 168 -18.00 8.17 -5.06
C PRO A 168 -18.07 9.71 -5.13
N ILE A 169 -16.93 10.38 -4.95
CA ILE A 169 -16.83 11.83 -5.20
C ILE A 169 -16.93 12.09 -6.70
N THR A 170 -17.79 13.04 -7.11
CA THR A 170 -17.99 13.44 -8.50
C THR A 170 -16.99 14.52 -8.94
N GLU A 171 -16.86 14.73 -10.25
CA GLU A 171 -16.01 15.80 -10.79
C GLU A 171 -16.48 17.20 -10.35
N ASP A 172 -17.78 17.41 -10.20
CA ASP A 172 -18.34 18.66 -9.67
C ASP A 172 -17.88 18.92 -8.23
N GLU A 173 -17.86 17.86 -7.42
CA GLU A 173 -17.36 17.94 -6.05
C GLU A 173 -15.85 18.20 -6.03
N ASP A 174 -15.07 17.68 -6.98
CA ASP A 174 -13.64 17.99 -7.09
C ASP A 174 -13.39 19.48 -7.31
N ALA A 175 -14.19 20.14 -8.15
CA ALA A 175 -14.11 21.58 -8.37
C ALA A 175 -14.41 22.36 -7.06
N ILE A 176 -15.39 21.90 -6.29
CA ILE A 176 -15.72 22.48 -4.98
C ILE A 176 -14.58 22.27 -3.98
N ILE A 177 -14.00 21.07 -3.93
CA ILE A 177 -12.87 20.73 -3.05
C ILE A 177 -11.68 21.65 -3.33
N ILE A 178 -11.27 21.77 -4.60
CA ILE A 178 -10.15 22.62 -5.00
C ILE A 178 -10.42 24.09 -4.62
N SER A 179 -11.59 24.63 -5.01
CA SER A 179 -11.94 26.03 -4.74
C SER A 179 -11.98 26.36 -3.24
N HIS A 180 -12.46 25.44 -2.41
CA HIS A 180 -12.59 25.68 -0.98
C HIS A 180 -11.26 25.49 -0.23
N VAL A 181 -10.39 24.57 -0.65
CA VAL A 181 -9.07 24.44 0.00
C VAL A 181 -8.26 25.75 -0.12
N ASP A 182 -8.36 26.43 -1.26
CA ASP A 182 -7.70 27.73 -1.48
C ASP A 182 -8.29 28.84 -0.59
N LYS A 183 -9.59 28.79 -0.29
CA LYS A 183 -10.30 29.82 0.50
C LYS A 183 -10.20 29.62 2.01
N ILE A 184 -10.26 28.38 2.50
CA ILE A 184 -10.40 28.09 3.93
C ILE A 184 -9.24 27.26 4.52
N TRP A 185 -8.14 27.09 3.76
CA TRP A 185 -6.89 26.42 4.14
C TRP A 185 -7.07 25.05 4.79
N ARG A 186 -7.26 24.00 3.96
CA ARG A 186 -7.20 22.58 4.34
C ARG A 186 -8.10 22.19 5.55
N LYS A 187 -9.20 22.91 5.78
CA LYS A 187 -10.22 22.57 6.79
C LYS A 187 -11.13 21.44 6.28
N TRP A 188 -10.58 20.22 6.24
CA TRP A 188 -11.23 19.04 5.64
C TRP A 188 -12.61 18.72 6.19
N LYS A 189 -12.82 18.89 7.50
CA LYS A 189 -14.12 18.64 8.14
C LYS A 189 -15.19 19.61 7.63
N THR A 190 -14.84 20.88 7.45
CA THR A 190 -15.74 21.91 6.92
C THR A 190 -16.11 21.62 5.47
N ILE A 191 -15.13 21.25 4.64
CA ILE A 191 -15.37 20.89 3.24
C ILE A 191 -16.22 19.61 3.14
N ALA A 192 -15.97 18.62 4.00
CA ALA A 192 -16.80 17.42 4.07
C ALA A 192 -18.26 17.75 4.39
N THR A 193 -18.50 18.59 5.41
CA THR A 193 -19.86 19.06 5.74
C THR A 193 -20.52 19.81 4.59
N LEU A 194 -19.78 20.67 3.88
CA LEU A 194 -20.29 21.40 2.71
C LEU A 194 -20.77 20.46 1.60
N LEU A 195 -20.06 19.36 1.38
CA LEU A 195 -20.35 18.36 0.35
C LEU A 195 -21.36 17.30 0.82
N GLY A 196 -21.94 17.43 2.02
CA GLY A 196 -22.80 16.39 2.60
C GLY A 196 -22.06 15.08 2.85
N ARG A 197 -20.73 15.10 2.98
CA ARG A 197 -19.87 13.94 3.21
C ARG A 197 -19.53 13.79 4.69
N ASN A 198 -19.50 12.54 5.16
CA ASN A 198 -19.24 12.22 6.56
C ASN A 198 -17.75 11.97 6.87
N SER A 199 -16.86 12.03 5.85
CA SER A 199 -15.44 11.68 5.99
C SER A 199 -14.55 12.85 5.57
N ALA A 200 -13.91 13.51 6.55
CA ALA A 200 -12.89 14.52 6.28
C ALA A 200 -11.64 13.91 5.59
N ASN A 201 -11.33 12.64 5.88
CA ASN A 201 -10.23 11.93 5.23
C ASN A 201 -10.50 11.68 3.74
N LEU A 202 -11.76 11.41 3.37
CA LEU A 202 -12.16 11.26 1.97
C LEU A 202 -11.80 12.53 1.19
N ILE A 203 -12.21 13.70 1.69
CA ILE A 203 -11.94 14.99 1.05
C ILE A 203 -10.44 15.26 0.95
N LYS A 204 -9.71 15.01 2.04
CA LYS A 204 -8.27 15.18 2.11
C LYS A 204 -7.55 14.31 1.08
N ASN A 205 -7.88 13.03 1.02
CA ASN A 205 -7.26 12.07 0.11
C ASN A 205 -7.59 12.42 -1.34
N ARG A 206 -8.85 12.79 -1.63
CA ARG A 206 -9.27 13.24 -2.95
C ARG A 206 -8.53 14.49 -3.39
N TYR A 207 -8.39 15.49 -2.52
CA TYR A 207 -7.62 16.70 -2.81
C TYR A 207 -6.16 16.38 -3.15
N PHE A 208 -5.48 15.54 -2.35
CA PHE A 208 -4.09 15.19 -2.63
C PHE A 208 -3.93 14.44 -3.95
N PHE A 209 -4.86 13.53 -4.26
CA PHE A 209 -4.93 12.88 -5.57
C PHE A 209 -5.04 13.89 -6.72
N LEU A 210 -5.94 14.88 -6.62
CA LEU A 210 -6.12 15.92 -7.64
C LEU A 210 -4.87 16.79 -7.81
N VAL A 211 -4.17 17.11 -6.72
CA VAL A 211 -2.91 17.88 -6.76
C VAL A 211 -1.78 17.09 -7.40
N GLU A 212 -1.69 15.79 -7.12
CA GLU A 212 -0.69 14.91 -7.74
C GLU A 212 -0.94 14.75 -9.24
N GLN A 213 -2.20 14.57 -9.67
CA GLN A 213 -2.53 14.53 -11.10
C GLN A 213 -2.15 15.83 -11.83
N LYS A 214 -2.47 17.01 -11.25
CA LYS A 214 -2.08 18.30 -11.85
C LYS A 214 -0.57 18.50 -11.95
N ARG A 215 0.21 17.98 -10.99
CA ARG A 215 1.66 18.06 -11.04
C ARG A 215 2.24 17.21 -12.15
N ASN A 216 1.69 16.03 -12.40
CA ASN A 216 2.18 15.12 -13.45
C ASN A 216 1.89 15.62 -14.87
N ILE A 217 0.85 16.44 -15.07
CA ILE A 217 0.52 17.04 -16.39
C ILE A 217 1.50 18.16 -16.80
N HIS A 218 2.22 18.76 -15.84
CA HIS A 218 3.14 19.87 -16.12
C HIS A 218 4.58 19.45 -16.47
N TYR A 219 4.86 18.15 -16.54
CA TYR A 219 6.20 17.59 -16.86
C TYR A 219 6.25 16.77 -18.16
N ASP A 220 5.18 16.78 -18.96
CA ASP A 220 5.15 16.20 -20.31
C ASP A 220 5.45 17.26 -21.39
#